data_AF-A0A3T1D6J3-F1
#
_entry.id   AF-A0A3T1D6J3-F1
#
_cell.length_a   1.000
_cell.length_b   1.000
_cell.length_c   1.000
_cell.angle_alpha   90.00
_cell.angle_beta   90.00
_cell.angle_gamma   90.00
#
_symmetry.space_group_name_H-M   'P 1'
#
loop_
_entity.id
_entity.type
_entity.pdbx_description
1 polymer ?
#
loop_
_entity_poly.entity_id
_entity_poly.type
_entity_poly.pdbx_seq_one_letter_code
_entity_poly.pdbx_strand_id
1 'polypeptide(L)' 'MVNCEHLRYLEPPRGSRPSRDLTFKFFTDGKLVIIDNDTGNTMNPRELSGGSYDFYVRQRIRLIKRDLSEKITKYA' A
#
# COMPACT_ATOMS: atom_id res chain seq x y z
N MET A 1 1.61 -1.95 20.67
CA MET A 1 1.16 -2.63 19.43
C MET A 1 1.19 -1.61 18.31
N VAL A 2 1.93 -1.86 17.23
CA VAL A 2 1.90 -0.99 16.05
C VAL A 2 0.64 -1.37 15.27
N ASN A 3 -0.32 -0.45 15.15
CA ASN A 3 -1.50 -0.69 14.33
C ASN A 3 -1.08 -0.70 12.84
N CYS A 4 -1.68 -1.60 12.07
CA CYS A 4 -1.42 -1.71 10.64
C CYS A 4 -2.71 -1.86 9.85
N GLU A 5 -2.82 -1.10 8.76
CA GLU A 5 -3.95 -1.16 7.82
C GLU A 5 -3.58 -2.14 6.69
N HIS A 6 -4.41 -3.16 6.50
CA HIS A 6 -4.22 -4.21 5.49
C HIS A 6 -5.14 -3.97 4.31
N LEU A 7 -4.57 -3.77 3.13
CA LEU A 7 -5.31 -3.53 1.90
C LEU A 7 -4.87 -4.53 0.83
N ARG A 8 -5.80 -5.35 0.36
CA ARG A 8 -5.58 -6.26 -0.77
C ARG A 8 -5.92 -5.57 -2.08
N TYR A 9 -5.08 -5.75 -3.08
CA TYR A 9 -5.29 -5.24 -4.43
C TYR A 9 -5.02 -6.35 -5.45
N LEU A 10 -6.06 -6.70 -6.20
CA LEU A 10 -5.95 -7.62 -7.32
C LEU A 10 -5.75 -6.79 -8.60
N GLU A 11 -4.55 -6.81 -9.14
CA GLU A 11 -4.23 -6.18 -10.42
C GLU A 11 -4.79 -7.05 -11.56
N PRO A 12 -5.68 -6.51 -12.41
CA PRO A 12 -6.17 -7.26 -13.56
C PRO A 12 -5.05 -7.48 -14.58
N PRO A 13 -5.11 -8.57 -15.35
CA PRO A 13 -4.14 -8.81 -16.41
C PRO A 13 -4.16 -7.68 -17.44
N ARG A 14 -2.99 -7.30 -17.96
CA ARG A 14 -2.87 -6.28 -19.02
C ARG A 14 -1.92 -6.74 -20.11
N GLY A 15 -2.46 -7.00 -21.30
CA GLY A 15 -1.68 -7.50 -22.43
C GLY A 15 -1.00 -8.83 -22.08
N SER A 16 0.33 -8.86 -22.16
CA SER A 16 1.15 -10.03 -21.79
C SER A 16 1.47 -10.14 -20.29
N ARG A 17 1.09 -9.15 -19.47
CA ARG A 17 1.36 -9.19 -18.02
C ARG A 17 0.26 -9.97 -17.29
N PRO A 18 0.61 -10.99 -16.49
CA PRO A 18 -0.37 -11.73 -15.70
C PRO A 18 -1.00 -10.83 -14.64
N SER A 19 -2.14 -11.26 -14.10
CA SER A 19 -2.72 -10.66 -12.89
C SER A 19 -1.73 -10.79 -11.73
N ARG A 20 -1.82 -9.86 -10.77
CA ARG A 20 -1.06 -9.92 -9.52
C ARG A 20 -1.98 -9.73 -8.35
N ASP A 21 -1.90 -10.61 -7.36
CA ASP A 21 -2.61 -10.45 -6.10
C ASP A 21 -1.66 -9.92 -5.02
N LEU A 22 -1.83 -8.66 -4.62
CA LEU A 22 -0.91 -8.00 -3.69
C LEU A 22 -1.61 -7.62 -2.39
N THR A 23 -0.91 -7.82 -1.28
CA THR A 23 -1.31 -7.31 0.04
C THR A 23 -0.39 -6.18 0.47
N PHE A 24 -0.96 -5.01 0.73
CA PHE A 24 -0.28 -3.84 1.27
C PHE A 24 -0.55 -3.74 2.77
N LYS A 25 0.50 -3.67 3.57
CA LYS A 25 0.43 -3.45 5.02
C LYS A 25 1.06 -2.09 5.35
N PHE A 26 0.22 -1.11 5.66
CA PHE A 26 0.67 0.22 6.06
C PHE A 26 0.69 0.33 7.58
N PHE A 27 1.86 0.58 8.15
CA PHE A 27 2.03 0.71 9.59
C PHE A 27 1.90 2.17 10.01
N THR A 28 1.42 2.41 11.23
CA THR A 28 1.29 3.76 11.79
C THR A 28 2.62 4.49 11.97
N ASP A 29 3.74 3.76 12.05
CA ASP A 29 5.10 4.32 12.08
C ASP A 29 5.62 4.72 10.69
N GLY A 30 4.78 4.59 9.66
CA GLY A 30 5.11 4.91 8.27
C GLY A 30 5.78 3.76 7.52
N LYS A 31 6.05 2.61 8.14
CA LYS A 31 6.55 1.43 7.39
C LYS A 31 5.50 0.92 6.43
N LEU A 32 5.98 0.24 5.39
CA LEU A 32 5.17 -0.42 4.39
C LEU A 32 5.76 -1.80 4.13
N VAL A 33 4.91 -2.82 4.14
CA VAL A 33 5.24 -4.15 3.63
C VAL A 33 4.27 -4.46 2.50
N ILE A 34 4.80 -4.85 1.35
CA ILE A 34 4.01 -5.33 0.21
C ILE A 34 4.32 -6.81 0.07
N ILE A 35 3.28 -7.63 -0.02
CA ILE A 35 3.39 -9.07 -0.18
C ILE A 35 2.72 -9.45 -1.48
N ASP A 36 3.44 -10.19 -2.32
CA ASP A 36 2.86 -10.92 -3.43
C ASP A 36 2.19 -12.18 -2.87
N ASN A 37 0.86 -12.27 -2.96
CA ASN A 37 0.10 -13.38 -2.40
C ASN A 37 0.27 -14.67 -3.21
N ASP A 38 0.72 -14.59 -4.46
CA ASP A 38 0.95 -15.76 -5.29
C ASP A 38 2.28 -16.45 -4.93
N THR A 39 3.32 -15.66 -4.65
CA THR A 39 4.66 -16.18 -4.33
C THR A 39 5.00 -16.17 -2.83
N GLY A 40 4.24 -15.42 -2.03
CA GLY A 40 4.52 -15.18 -0.61
C GLY A 40 5.69 -14.20 -0.37
N ASN A 41 6.34 -13.70 -1.42
CA ASN A 41 7.51 -12.85 -1.30
C ASN A 41 7.15 -11.39 -0.99
N THR A 42 8.04 -10.71 -0.28
CA THR A 42 7.92 -9.27 -0.05
C THR A 42 8.46 -8.49 -1.25
N MET A 43 7.79 -7.39 -1.59
CA MET A 43 8.17 -6.52 -2.70
C MET A 43 8.49 -5.10 -2.23
N ASN A 44 9.38 -4.42 -2.94
CA ASN A 44 9.61 -2.98 -2.78
C ASN A 44 8.64 -2.18 -3.65
N PRO A 45 8.25 -0.96 -3.21
CA PRO A 45 7.40 -0.08 -4.03
C PRO A 45 7.97 0.27 -5.41
N ARG A 46 9.31 0.23 -5.57
CA ARG A 46 10.00 0.47 -6.84
C ARG A 46 9.80 -0.65 -7.86
N GLU A 47 9.37 -1.83 -7.41
CA GLU A 47 9.10 -3.00 -8.24
C GLU A 47 7.63 -3.05 -8.72
N LEU A 48 6.79 -2.17 -8.17
CA LEU A 48 5.41 -1.99 -8.63
C LEU A 48 5.40 -1.23 -9.96
N SER A 49 4.39 -1.50 -10.78
CA SER A 49 4.14 -0.73 -12.00
C SER A 49 2.66 -0.77 -12.36
N GLY A 50 2.18 0.21 -13.12
CA GLY A 50 0.78 0.22 -13.54
C GLY A 50 -0.21 0.45 -12.40
N GLY A 51 -1.25 -0.37 -12.31
CA GLY A 51 -2.36 -0.19 -11.38
C GLY A 51 -1.97 -0.42 -9.92
N SER A 52 -1.09 -1.40 -9.67
CA SER A 52 -0.56 -1.65 -8.33
C SER A 52 0.26 -0.48 -7.78
N TYR A 53 1.03 0.22 -8.64
CA TYR A 53 1.75 1.43 -8.26
C TYR A 53 0.80 2.62 -8.00
N ASP A 54 -0.19 2.85 -8.88
CA ASP A 54 -1.20 3.91 -8.67
C ASP A 54 -1.98 3.68 -7.37
N PHE A 55 -2.40 2.44 -7.11
CA PHE A 55 -3.06 2.06 -5.88
C PHE A 55 -2.19 2.38 -4.64
N TYR A 56 -0.92 1.97 -4.65
CA TYR A 56 0.03 2.28 -3.59
C TYR A 56 0.12 3.79 -3.32
N VAL A 57 0.33 4.60 -4.35
CA VAL A 57 0.49 6.05 -4.21
C VAL A 57 -0.77 6.69 -3.61
N ARG A 58 -1.96 6.32 -4.09
CA ARG A 58 -3.23 6.84 -3.57
C ARG A 58 -3.43 6.52 -2.10
N GLN A 59 -3.20 5.27 -1.70
CA GLN A 59 -3.35 4.88 -0.29
C GLN A 59 -2.30 5.55 0.59
N ARG A 60 -1.06 5.67 0.10
CA ARG A 60 0.01 6.36 0.84
C ARG A 60 -0.34 7.83 1.09
N ILE A 61 -0.83 8.55 0.08
CA ILE A 61 -1.27 9.95 0.22
C ILE A 61 -2.44 10.05 1.20
N ARG A 62 -3.44 9.17 1.09
CA ARG A 62 -4.60 9.15 1.99
C ARG A 62 -4.18 9.03 3.46
N LEU A 63 -3.24 8.13 3.75
CA LEU A 63 -2.74 7.91 5.10
C LEU A 63 -1.95 9.11 5.64
N ILE A 64 -1.08 9.70 4.81
CA ILE A 64 -0.33 10.92 5.18
C ILE A 64 -1.30 12.07 5.51
N LYS A 65 -2.34 12.25 4.69
CA LYS A 65 -3.36 13.28 4.95
C LYS A 65 -4.10 13.02 6.25
N ARG A 66 -4.49 11.77 6.54
CA ARG A 66 -5.15 11.39 7.79
C ARG A 66 -4.27 11.72 9.00
N ASP A 67 -3.01 11.27 9.00
CA ASP A 67 -2.05 11.53 10.09
C ASP A 67 -1.81 13.03 10.29
N LEU A 68 -1.69 13.80 9.19
CA LEU A 68 -1.54 15.25 9.27
C LEU A 68 -2.77 15.92 9.91
N SER A 69 -3.98 15.54 9.50
CA SER A 69 -5.22 16.06 10.09
C SER A 69 -5.33 15.71 11.58
N GLU A 70 -5.03 14.47 11.96
CA GLU A 70 -5.04 14.03 13.37
C GLU A 70 -4.04 14.85 14.22
N LYS A 71 -2.84 15.13 13.68
CA LYS A 71 -1.85 15.98 14.35
C LYS A 71 -2.31 17.42 14.48
N ILE A 72 -2.88 18.00 13.42
CA ILE A 72 -3.42 19.37 13.49
C ILE A 72 -4.50 19.46 14.56
N THR A 73 -5.46 18.52 14.60
CA THR A 73 -6.50 18.51 15.62
C THR A 73 -5.97 18.33 17.05
N LYS A 74 -4.88 17.57 17.23
CA LYS A 74 -4.29 17.35 18.55
C LYS A 74 -3.58 18.60 19.13
N TYR A 75 -3.06 19.46 18.27
CA TYR A 75 -2.27 20.64 18.66
C TYR A 75 -2.93 21.98 18.30
N ALA A 76 -4.19 21.95 17.84
CA ALA A 76 -5.05 23.12 17.64
C ALA A 76 -5.79 23.46 18.94
#